data_AF-A0A540K4E9-F1
#
_entry.id   AF-A0A540K4E9-F1
#
_cell.length_a   1.000
_cell.length_b   1.000
_cell.length_c   1.000
_cell.angle_alpha   90.00
_cell.angle_beta   90.00
_cell.angle_gamma   90.00
#
_symmetry.space_group_name_H-M   'P 1'
#
loop_
_entity.id
_entity.type
_entity.pdbx_description
1 polymer ?
#
loop_
_entity_poly.entity_id
_entity_poly.type
_entity_poly.pdbx_seq_one_letter_code
_entity_poly.pdbx_strand_id
1 'polypeptide(L)'
;MIPPGALVILTPLIVGTFFGVETLSGVLAGSLVSGVQIAISASNTGGAWDNAKKYIEAGASEHARTLGPKGSDPHKAAVIGDTIGDPLKDTSGPSLNILIKLMAVESLVFAPFFATHGGLLFKIF
;
A
#
# COMPACT_ATOMS: atom_id res chain seq x y z
N MET A 1 5.99 -8.71 -8.43
CA MET A 1 6.94 -8.78 -7.30
C MET A 1 8.26 -8.06 -7.58
N ILE A 2 8.97 -8.34 -8.69
CA ILE A 2 10.27 -7.70 -8.98
C ILE A 2 10.16 -6.17 -9.16
N PRO A 3 9.25 -5.64 -10.01
CA PRO A 3 9.23 -4.19 -10.23
C PRO A 3 8.85 -3.38 -8.99
N PRO A 4 7.81 -3.75 -8.19
CA PRO A 4 7.52 -3.05 -6.94
C PRO A 4 8.65 -3.15 -5.91
N GLY A 5 9.31 -4.31 -5.81
CA GLY A 5 10.45 -4.47 -4.91
C GLY A 5 11.63 -3.60 -5.31
N ALA A 6 11.95 -3.56 -6.62
CA ALA A 6 12.99 -2.69 -7.16
C ALA A 6 12.67 -1.21 -6.93
N LEU A 7 11.41 -0.79 -7.10
CA LEU A 7 11.00 0.59 -6.81
C LEU A 7 11.32 0.98 -5.37
N VAL A 8 10.97 0.14 -4.40
CA VAL A 8 11.15 0.44 -2.97
C VAL A 8 12.63 0.48 -2.59
N ILE A 9 13.43 -0.50 -3.04
CA ILE A 9 14.87 -0.59 -2.70
C ILE A 9 15.68 0.48 -3.45
N LEU A 10 15.41 0.71 -4.73
CA LEU A 10 16.20 1.65 -5.52
C LEU A 10 15.89 3.11 -5.16
N THR A 11 14.73 3.42 -4.59
CA THR A 11 14.35 4.81 -4.29
C THR A 11 15.32 5.47 -3.28
N PRO A 12 15.59 4.92 -2.08
CA PRO A 12 16.60 5.48 -1.17
C PRO A 12 17.99 5.58 -1.81
N LEU A 13 18.41 4.57 -2.57
CA LEU A 13 19.72 4.54 -3.22
C LEU A 13 19.86 5.65 -4.28
N ILE A 14 18.87 5.80 -5.15
CA ILE A 14 18.87 6.82 -6.21
C ILE A 14 18.74 8.21 -5.59
N VAL A 15 17.75 8.42 -4.72
CA VAL A 15 17.50 9.76 -4.13
C VAL A 15 18.68 10.18 -3.25
N GLY A 16 19.17 9.31 -2.37
CA GLY A 16 20.30 9.62 -1.49
C GLY A 16 21.59 9.88 -2.26
N THR A 17 21.88 9.08 -3.29
CA THR A 17 23.12 9.24 -4.08
C THR A 17 23.09 10.50 -4.94
N PHE A 18 22.01 10.76 -5.67
CA PHE A 18 21.96 11.88 -6.61
C PHE A 18 21.53 13.21 -5.99
N PHE A 19 20.61 13.17 -5.01
CA PHE A 19 19.94 14.36 -4.47
C PHE A 19 20.21 14.63 -2.98
N GLY A 20 20.92 13.75 -2.28
CA GLY A 20 21.37 13.98 -0.91
C GLY A 20 20.32 13.70 0.17
N VAL A 21 20.72 13.92 1.42
CA VAL A 21 19.97 13.52 2.62
C VAL A 21 18.76 14.41 2.89
N GLU A 22 18.80 15.66 2.47
CA GLU A 22 17.71 16.63 2.63
C GLU A 22 16.52 16.24 1.76
N THR A 23 16.78 15.94 0.48
CA THR A 23 15.75 15.45 -0.45
C THR A 23 15.21 14.10 0.01
N LEU A 24 16.09 13.18 0.43
CA LEU A 24 15.68 11.88 0.94
C LEU A 24 14.79 12.01 2.19
N SER A 25 15.07 12.96 3.09
CA SER A 25 14.23 13.23 4.26
C SER A 25 12.81 13.67 3.86
N GLY A 26 12.68 14.48 2.82
CA GLY A 26 11.39 14.87 2.25
C GLY A 26 10.62 13.66 1.68
N VAL A 27 11.31 12.78 0.95
CA VAL A 27 10.72 11.53 0.42
C VAL A 27 10.22 10.63 1.54
N LEU A 28 11.01 10.44 2.60
CA LEU A 28 10.63 9.63 3.76
C LEU A 28 9.39 10.19 4.46
N ALA A 29 9.39 11.49 4.78
CA ALA A 29 8.26 12.13 5.44
C ALA A 29 6.99 12.05 4.56
N GLY A 30 7.09 12.37 3.27
CA GLY A 30 5.97 12.34 2.33
C GLY A 30 5.41 10.93 2.12
N SER A 31 6.29 9.93 1.95
CA SER A 31 5.87 8.53 1.77
C SER A 31 5.13 7.98 2.99
N LEU A 32 5.55 8.37 4.20
CA LEU A 32 4.89 7.99 5.44
C LEU A 32 3.48 8.58 5.54
N VAL A 33 3.36 9.92 5.47
CA VAL A 33 2.08 10.61 5.72
C VAL A 33 1.04 10.38 4.61
N SER A 34 1.50 10.10 3.39
CA SER A 34 0.62 9.77 2.27
C SER A 34 0.28 8.27 2.21
N GLY A 35 1.29 7.41 2.26
CA GLY A 35 1.14 5.97 2.07
C GLY A 35 0.25 5.31 3.13
N VAL A 36 0.28 5.81 4.37
CA VAL A 36 -0.56 5.28 5.45
C VAL A 36 -2.06 5.43 5.16
N GLN A 37 -2.47 6.52 4.50
CA GLN A 37 -3.89 6.80 4.24
C GLN A 37 -4.48 5.82 3.22
N ILE A 38 -3.74 5.58 2.13
CA ILE A 38 -4.16 4.62 1.09
C ILE A 38 -4.04 3.18 1.57
N ALA A 39 -3.06 2.84 2.41
CA ALA A 39 -2.92 1.50 2.99
C ALA A 39 -4.12 1.12 3.85
N ILE A 40 -4.57 2.03 4.71
CA ILE A 40 -5.73 1.83 5.60
C ILE A 40 -7.02 1.76 4.79
N SER A 41 -7.25 2.72 3.90
CA SER A 41 -8.49 2.77 3.11
C SER A 41 -8.64 1.58 2.17
N ALA A 42 -7.57 1.12 1.50
CA ALA A 42 -7.61 -0.05 0.63
C ALA A 42 -7.93 -1.33 1.42
N SER A 43 -7.23 -1.55 2.54
CA SER A 43 -7.43 -2.73 3.40
C SER A 43 -8.84 -2.79 3.97
N ASN A 44 -9.33 -1.67 4.50
CA ASN A 44 -10.67 -1.60 5.10
C ASN A 44 -11.77 -1.74 4.05
N THR A 45 -11.62 -1.12 2.88
CA THR A 45 -12.63 -1.22 1.81
C THR A 45 -12.75 -2.64 1.31
N GLY A 46 -11.63 -3.33 1.05
CA GLY A 46 -11.69 -4.72 0.63
C GLY A 46 -12.25 -5.65 1.72
N GLY A 47 -11.89 -5.42 2.99
CA GLY A 47 -12.47 -6.18 4.11
C GLY A 47 -13.98 -5.94 4.27
N ALA A 48 -14.45 -4.72 4.02
CA ALA A 48 -15.86 -4.39 4.04
C ALA A 48 -16.63 -5.12 2.92
N TRP A 49 -16.11 -5.16 1.69
CA TRP A 49 -16.76 -5.88 0.59
C TRP A 49 -16.79 -7.39 0.81
N ASP A 50 -15.71 -8.00 1.31
CA ASP A 50 -15.72 -9.44 1.65
C ASP A 50 -16.77 -9.76 2.72
N ASN A 51 -16.84 -8.94 3.77
CA ASN A 51 -17.83 -9.12 4.83
C ASN A 51 -19.26 -8.83 4.37
N ALA A 52 -19.48 -7.88 3.46
CA ALA A 52 -20.79 -7.64 2.86
C ALA A 52 -21.25 -8.84 2.02
N LYS A 53 -20.35 -9.45 1.23
CA LYS A 53 -20.62 -10.71 0.52
C LYS A 53 -20.95 -11.83 1.51
N LYS A 54 -20.12 -12.04 2.53
CA LYS A 54 -20.35 -13.06 3.58
C LYS A 54 -21.67 -12.87 4.33
N TYR A 55 -22.08 -11.62 4.56
CA TYR A 55 -23.35 -11.29 5.20
C TYR A 55 -24.55 -11.80 4.37
N ILE A 56 -24.55 -11.54 3.05
CA ILE A 56 -25.59 -12.04 2.13
C ILE A 56 -25.54 -13.57 2.05
N GLU A 57 -24.34 -14.15 1.95
CA GLU A 57 -24.16 -15.59 1.85
C GLU A 57 -24.61 -16.36 3.10
N ALA A 58 -24.46 -15.76 4.28
CA ALA A 58 -24.84 -16.38 5.55
C ALA A 58 -26.36 -16.36 5.78
N GLY A 59 -27.08 -15.34 5.28
CA GLY A 59 -28.54 -15.27 5.44
C GLY A 59 -29.04 -15.31 6.89
N ALA A 60 -28.19 -14.92 7.85
CA ALA A 60 -28.44 -15.12 9.29
C ALA A 60 -29.50 -14.16 9.88
N SER A 61 -29.84 -13.10 9.15
CA SER A 61 -30.87 -12.12 9.53
C SER A 61 -31.89 -11.97 8.43
N GLU A 62 -33.06 -11.43 8.75
CA GLU A 62 -34.14 -11.24 7.77
C GLU A 62 -33.69 -10.39 6.59
N HIS A 63 -33.00 -9.28 6.87
CA HIS A 63 -32.42 -8.42 5.83
C HIS A 63 -31.36 -9.14 4.97
N ALA A 64 -30.54 -10.03 5.54
CA ALA A 64 -29.59 -10.81 4.74
C ALA A 64 -30.31 -11.78 3.79
N ARG A 65 -31.44 -12.37 4.22
CA ARG A 65 -32.22 -13.30 3.41
C ARG A 65 -32.94 -12.61 2.26
N THR A 66 -33.40 -11.37 2.44
CA THR A 66 -34.03 -10.60 1.35
C THR A 66 -33.05 -10.24 0.23
N LEU A 67 -31.75 -10.17 0.53
CA LEU A 67 -30.68 -9.96 -0.45
C LEU A 67 -30.20 -11.27 -1.09
N GLY A 68 -30.41 -12.41 -0.43
CA GLY A 68 -30.09 -13.74 -0.93
C GLY A 68 -31.16 -14.30 -1.89
N PRO A 69 -31.16 -15.62 -2.16
CA PRO A 69 -30.13 -16.59 -1.80
C PRO A 69 -28.85 -16.41 -2.66
N LYS A 70 -27.83 -17.26 -2.44
CA LYS A 70 -26.65 -17.30 -3.31
C LYS A 70 -27.05 -17.44 -4.78
N GLY A 71 -26.42 -16.65 -5.64
CA GLY A 71 -26.74 -16.56 -7.07
C GLY A 71 -27.77 -15.47 -7.43
N SER A 72 -28.38 -14.81 -6.44
CA SER A 72 -29.20 -13.61 -6.65
C SER A 72 -28.36 -12.47 -7.25
N ASP A 73 -29.03 -11.48 -7.84
CA ASP A 73 -28.34 -10.30 -8.39
C ASP A 73 -27.61 -9.49 -7.31
N PRO A 74 -28.17 -9.26 -6.10
CA PRO A 74 -27.41 -8.65 -5.01
C PRO A 74 -26.18 -9.48 -4.57
N HIS A 75 -26.28 -10.82 -4.54
CA HIS A 75 -25.12 -11.67 -4.23
C HIS A 75 -24.03 -11.54 -5.29
N LYS A 76 -24.38 -11.59 -6.59
CA LYS A 76 -23.43 -11.37 -7.68
C LYS A 76 -22.76 -10.00 -7.58
N ALA A 77 -23.52 -8.94 -7.30
CA ALA A 77 -22.96 -7.60 -7.12
C ALA A 77 -21.97 -7.54 -5.93
N ALA A 78 -22.28 -8.21 -4.82
CA ALA A 78 -21.37 -8.29 -3.68
C ALA A 78 -20.10 -9.09 -4.00
N VAL A 79 -20.20 -10.16 -4.81
CA VAL A 79 -19.03 -10.89 -5.31
C VAL A 79 -18.14 -9.99 -6.17
N ILE A 80 -18.72 -9.15 -7.05
CA ILE A 80 -17.93 -8.18 -7.82
C ILE A 80 -17.17 -7.23 -6.87
N GLY A 81 -17.82 -6.68 -5.85
CA GLY A 81 -17.16 -5.83 -4.85
C GLY A 81 -15.99 -6.54 -4.15
N ASP A 82 -16.20 -7.78 -3.72
CA ASP A 82 -15.15 -8.57 -3.07
C ASP A 82 -13.95 -8.83 -3.99
N THR A 83 -14.19 -9.19 -5.25
CA THR A 83 -13.11 -9.43 -6.23
C THR A 83 -12.31 -8.16 -6.58
N ILE A 84 -12.93 -6.97 -6.50
CA ILE A 84 -12.21 -5.69 -6.59
C ILE A 84 -11.40 -5.46 -5.30
N GLY A 85 -11.98 -5.84 -4.16
CA GLY A 85 -11.36 -5.72 -2.84
C GLY A 85 -10.16 -6.64 -2.61
N ASP A 86 -10.10 -7.80 -3.26
CA ASP A 86 -9.01 -8.79 -3.13
C ASP A 86 -7.61 -8.18 -3.37
N PRO A 87 -7.30 -7.57 -4.53
CA PRO A 87 -6.00 -6.95 -4.73
C PRO A 87 -5.77 -5.74 -3.81
N LEU A 88 -6.82 -5.06 -3.35
CA LEU A 88 -6.71 -3.93 -2.42
C LEU A 88 -6.29 -4.38 -1.02
N LYS A 89 -6.95 -5.41 -0.47
CA LYS A 89 -6.76 -5.85 0.93
C LYS A 89 -5.67 -6.89 1.11
N ASP A 90 -5.38 -7.68 0.07
CA ASP A 90 -4.45 -8.81 0.17
C ASP A 90 -3.13 -8.57 -0.58
N THR A 91 -3.06 -7.53 -1.43
CA THR A 91 -1.83 -7.23 -2.19
C THR A 91 -1.33 -5.81 -1.95
N SER A 92 -2.01 -4.78 -2.45
CA SER A 92 -1.48 -3.42 -2.44
C SER A 92 -1.54 -2.76 -1.05
N GLY A 93 -2.71 -2.76 -0.41
CA GLY A 93 -2.94 -2.19 0.92
C GLY A 93 -1.92 -2.64 1.98
N PRO A 94 -1.79 -3.95 2.25
CA PRO A 94 -0.86 -4.44 3.27
C PRO A 94 0.61 -4.23 2.88
N SER A 95 0.95 -4.27 1.58
CA SER A 95 2.33 -4.07 1.11
C SER A 95 2.83 -2.63 1.29
N LEU A 96 1.93 -1.64 1.29
CA LEU A 96 2.32 -0.23 1.48
C LEU A 96 2.92 0.04 2.86
N ASN A 97 2.50 -0.70 3.89
CA ASN A 97 3.17 -0.64 5.20
C ASN A 97 4.62 -1.14 5.13
N ILE A 98 4.89 -2.17 4.31
CA ILE A 98 6.25 -2.69 4.09
C ILE A 98 7.09 -1.66 3.34
N LEU A 99 6.54 -1.02 2.32
CA LEU A 99 7.20 0.05 1.57
C LEU A 99 7.73 1.15 2.50
N ILE A 100 6.88 1.65 3.40
CA ILE A 100 7.23 2.77 4.30
C ILE A 100 8.35 2.37 5.25
N LYS A 101 8.21 1.25 5.97
CA LYS A 101 9.19 0.83 6.97
C LYS A 101 10.52 0.40 6.35
N LEU A 102 10.48 -0.19 5.15
CA LEU A 102 11.67 -0.66 4.45
C LEU A 102 12.51 0.53 3.96
N MET A 103 11.91 1.51 3.30
CA MET A 103 12.65 2.72 2.87
C MET A 103 13.25 3.47 4.06
N ALA A 104 12.54 3.53 5.19
CA ALA A 104 13.03 4.20 6.39
C ALA A 104 14.28 3.52 6.97
N VAL A 105 14.25 2.20 7.16
CA VAL A 105 15.41 1.46 7.71
C VAL A 105 16.58 1.41 6.73
N GLU A 106 16.30 1.26 5.43
CA GLU A 106 17.34 1.30 4.40
C GLU A 106 18.03 2.66 4.35
N SER A 107 17.25 3.76 4.38
CA SER A 107 17.81 5.11 4.42
C SER A 107 18.68 5.34 5.66
N LEU A 108 18.28 4.80 6.81
CA LEU A 108 19.05 4.89 8.05
C LEU A 108 20.37 4.12 7.96
N VAL A 109 20.36 2.90 7.42
CA VAL A 109 21.55 2.05 7.25
C VAL A 109 22.57 2.73 6.33
N PHE A 110 22.12 3.31 5.23
CA PHE A 110 22.98 4.00 4.26
C PHE A 110 23.23 5.48 4.57
N ALA A 111 22.72 6.01 5.69
CA ALA A 111 22.84 7.44 6.03
C ALA A 111 24.30 7.95 6.01
N PRO A 112 25.31 7.26 6.59
CA PRO A 112 26.69 7.71 6.52
C PRO A 112 27.24 7.75 5.09
N PHE A 113 26.85 6.78 4.25
CA PHE A 113 27.23 6.73 2.85
C PHE A 113 26.64 7.92 2.09
N PHE A 114 25.34 8.21 2.26
CA PHE A 114 24.70 9.34 1.59
C PHE A 114 25.25 10.69 2.05
N ALA A 115 25.52 10.86 3.35
CA ALA A 115 26.10 12.09 3.88
C ALA A 115 27.50 12.36 3.31
N THR A 116 28.31 11.30 3.11
CA THR A 116 29.69 11.43 2.63
C THR A 116 29.76 11.53 1.11
N HIS A 117 29.07 10.64 0.40
CA HIS A 117 29.22 10.42 -1.05
C HIS A 117 27.99 10.83 -1.87
N GLY A 118 26.86 11.12 -1.25
CA GLY A 118 25.62 11.50 -1.93
C GLY A 118 25.56 12.97 -2.35
N GLY A 119 24.40 13.37 -2.89
CA GLY A 119 24.15 14.73 -3.39
C GLY A 119 24.96 15.07 -4.65
N LEU A 120 25.27 14.08 -5.49
CA LEU A 120 26.15 14.25 -6.65
C LEU A 120 25.71 15.38 -7.58
N LEU A 121 24.41 15.54 -7.82
CA LEU A 121 23.92 16.59 -8.72
C LEU A 121 24.23 17.99 -8.20
N PHE A 122 24.10 18.21 -6.89
CA PHE A 122 24.41 19.50 -6.25
C PHE A 122 25.91 19.74 -6.03
N LYS A 123 26.74 18.70 -6.23
CA LYS A 123 28.21 18.81 -6.16
C LYS A 123 28.84 19.06 -7.53
N ILE A 124 28.19 18.58 -8.60
CA ILE A 124 28.70 18.67 -9.98
C ILE A 124 28.24 19.97 -10.66
N PHE A 125 27.01 20.41 -10.39
CA PHE A 125 26.40 21.62 -10.93
C PHE A 125 26.21 22.66 -9.84
#